data_AF-Q646V1-F1
#
_entry.id   AF-Q646V1-F1
#
_cell.length_a   1.000
_cell.length_b   1.000
_cell.length_c   1.000
_cell.angle_alpha   90.00
_cell.angle_beta   90.00
_cell.angle_gamma   90.00
#
_symmetry.space_group_name_H-M   'P 1'
#
loop_
_entity.id
_entity.type
_entity.pdbx_description
1 polymer ?
#
loop_
_entity_poly.entity_id
_entity_poly.type
_entity_poly.pdbx_seq_one_letter_code
_entity_poly.pdbx_strand_id
1 'polypeptide(L)' 'MNFKIYAIVALTAVLATPITAQQQQLCRADGCAYEHSHANKVISKCCQAINPDPVAFYDCCRISCNMGSPCKAV' A
#
# COMPACT_ATOMS: atom_id res chain seq x y z
N MET A 1 -12.78 60.03 -3.09
CA MET A 1 -12.67 58.86 -4.00
C MET A 1 -12.43 57.62 -3.14
N ASN A 2 -13.33 56.63 -3.20
CA ASN A 2 -13.38 55.46 -2.31
C ASN A 2 -12.82 54.23 -3.05
N PHE A 3 -11.63 53.75 -2.67
CA PHE A 3 -11.07 52.51 -3.21
C PHE A 3 -11.60 51.33 -2.39
N LYS A 4 -12.64 50.66 -2.90
CA LYS A 4 -13.15 49.40 -2.34
C LYS A 4 -12.20 48.27 -2.72
N ILE A 5 -11.47 47.76 -1.74
CA ILE A 5 -10.57 46.62 -1.87
C ILE A 5 -11.41 45.34 -1.90
N TYR A 6 -11.48 44.69 -3.05
CA TYR A 6 -12.05 43.34 -3.18
C TYR A 6 -11.01 42.32 -2.75
N ALA A 7 -11.11 41.83 -1.51
CA ALA A 7 -10.29 40.72 -1.03
C ALA A 7 -10.88 39.40 -1.55
N ILE A 8 -10.28 38.86 -2.62
CA ILE A 8 -10.62 37.54 -3.14
C ILE A 8 -9.89 36.52 -2.27
N VAL A 9 -10.61 35.98 -1.28
CA VAL A 9 -10.13 34.83 -0.50
C VAL A 9 -10.30 33.59 -1.36
N ALA A 10 -9.23 33.19 -2.05
CA ALA A 10 -9.17 31.90 -2.73
C ALA A 10 -9.07 30.81 -1.65
N LEU A 11 -10.21 30.19 -1.34
CA LEU A 11 -10.29 28.97 -0.54
C LEU A 11 -9.63 27.84 -1.33
N THR A 12 -8.34 27.60 -1.07
CA THR A 12 -7.66 26.39 -1.52
C THR A 12 -8.27 25.21 -0.78
N ALA A 13 -9.13 24.47 -1.47
CA ALA A 13 -9.61 23.18 -0.98
C ALA A 13 -8.38 22.26 -0.84
N VAL A 14 -7.89 22.13 0.38
CA VAL A 14 -6.89 21.12 0.73
C VAL A 14 -7.60 19.79 0.52
N LEU A 15 -7.34 19.14 -0.61
CA LEU A 15 -7.63 17.75 -0.81
C LEU A 15 -6.85 17.00 0.27
N ALA A 16 -7.50 16.74 1.40
CA ALA A 16 -7.02 15.77 2.36
C ALA A 16 -7.00 14.44 1.60
N THR A 17 -5.86 14.11 0.99
CA THR A 17 -5.60 12.73 0.60
C THR A 17 -5.80 11.94 1.88
N PRO A 18 -6.75 11.00 1.93
CA PRO A 18 -6.88 10.17 3.10
C PRO A 18 -5.51 9.53 3.27
N ILE A 19 -4.84 9.88 4.36
CA ILE A 19 -3.67 9.17 4.84
C ILE A 19 -4.26 7.85 5.30
N THR A 20 -4.60 6.97 4.35
CA THR A 20 -4.77 5.58 4.66
C THR A 20 -3.40 5.21 5.20
N ALA A 21 -3.29 5.12 6.52
CA ALA A 21 -2.33 4.22 7.13
C ALA A 21 -2.62 2.89 6.45
N GLN A 22 -1.92 2.62 5.35
CA GLN A 22 -2.03 1.38 4.61
C GLN A 22 -1.45 0.38 5.57
N GLN A 23 -2.32 -0.20 6.40
CA GLN A 23 -2.01 -1.27 7.29
C GLN A 23 -1.55 -2.38 6.36
N GLN A 24 -0.23 -2.45 6.16
CA GLN A 24 0.35 -3.28 5.11
C GLN A 24 -0.16 -4.69 5.32
N GLN A 25 -0.88 -5.19 4.34
CA GLN A 25 -1.42 -6.53 4.42
C GLN A 25 -0.23 -7.47 4.37
N LEU A 26 -0.03 -8.25 5.43
CA LEU A 26 1.05 -9.22 5.51
C LEU A 26 0.60 -10.53 4.87
N CYS A 27 1.53 -11.19 4.18
CA CYS A 27 1.31 -12.53 3.66
C CYS A 27 1.11 -13.49 4.85
N ARG A 28 -0.02 -14.19 4.83
CA ARG A 28 -0.42 -15.23 5.79
C ARG A 28 -0.67 -16.58 5.12
N ALA A 29 -0.22 -16.73 3.87
CA ALA A 29 -0.36 -17.97 3.13
C ALA A 29 0.63 -19.03 3.65
N ASP A 30 0.23 -20.29 3.55
CA ASP A 30 1.09 -21.41 3.91
C ASP A 30 2.40 -21.39 3.10
N GLY A 31 3.51 -21.67 3.77
CA GLY A 31 4.87 -21.61 3.20
C GLY A 31 5.52 -20.23 3.25
N CYS A 32 4.80 -19.18 3.66
CA CYS A 32 5.42 -17.89 3.95
C CYS A 32 6.18 -17.90 5.28
N ALA A 33 7.23 -17.07 5.35
CA ALA A 33 7.94 -16.83 6.59
C ALA A 33 7.05 -16.11 7.63
N TYR A 34 7.43 -16.19 8.91
CA TYR A 34 6.69 -15.55 10.01
C TYR A 34 6.32 -14.09 9.72
N GLU A 35 5.16 -13.65 10.21
CA GLU A 35 4.54 -12.35 9.88
C GLU A 35 5.49 -11.16 9.96
N HIS A 36 6.35 -11.13 10.98
CA HIS A 36 7.27 -10.03 11.25
C HIS A 36 8.67 -10.19 10.64
N SER A 37 8.94 -11.32 9.99
CA SER A 37 10.22 -11.57 9.32
C SER A 37 10.47 -10.56 8.20
N HIS A 38 11.74 -10.22 7.96
CA HIS A 38 12.12 -9.34 6.86
C HIS A 38 11.66 -9.90 5.51
N ALA A 39 11.85 -11.21 5.30
CA ALA A 39 11.41 -11.89 4.08
C ALA A 39 9.91 -11.74 3.82
N ASN A 40 9.07 -11.95 4.85
CA ASN A 40 7.63 -11.82 4.70
C ASN A 40 7.22 -10.39 4.38
N LYS A 41 7.84 -9.39 5.02
CA LYS A 41 7.57 -7.97 4.74
C LYS A 41 7.90 -7.59 3.29
N VAL A 42 9.01 -8.09 2.76
CA VAL A 42 9.42 -7.83 1.36
C VAL A 42 8.41 -8.45 0.39
N ILE A 43 8.05 -9.72 0.57
CA ILE A 43 7.07 -10.40 -0.30
C ILE A 43 5.69 -9.72 -0.20
N SER A 44 5.24 -9.40 1.02
CA SER A 44 3.96 -8.72 1.26
C SER A 44 3.87 -7.38 0.53
N LYS A 45 4.91 -6.55 0.62
CA LYS A 45 4.97 -5.27 -0.10
C LYS A 45 4.90 -5.47 -1.62
N CYS A 46 5.66 -6.43 -2.14
CA CYS A 46 5.67 -6.73 -3.56
C CYS A 46 4.30 -7.23 -4.04
N CYS A 47 3.69 -8.19 -3.35
CA CYS A 47 2.38 -8.72 -3.72
C CYS A 47 1.26 -7.68 -3.62
N GLN A 48 1.31 -6.79 -2.61
CA GLN A 48 0.33 -5.72 -2.49
C GLN A 48 0.45 -4.67 -3.61
N ALA A 49 1.66 -4.45 -4.15
CA ALA A 49 1.87 -3.57 -5.29
C ALA A 49 1.35 -4.16 -6.61
N ILE A 50 1.40 -5.49 -6.77
CA ILE A 50 0.91 -6.19 -7.96
C ILE A 50 -0.61 -6.36 -7.91
N ASN A 51 -1.10 -6.85 -6.76
CA ASN A 51 -2.48 -7.26 -6.56
C ASN A 51 -3.02 -6.61 -5.27
N PRO A 52 -3.71 -5.46 -5.36
CA PRO A 52 -4.34 -4.83 -4.20
C PRO A 52 -5.61 -5.57 -3.74
N ASP A 53 -6.21 -6.40 -4.60
CA ASP A 53 -7.35 -7.25 -4.24
C ASP A 53 -6.92 -8.33 -3.22
N PRO A 54 -7.66 -8.55 -2.12
CA PRO A 54 -7.25 -9.50 -1.08
C PRO A 54 -7.09 -10.95 -1.53
N VAL A 55 -7.89 -11.41 -2.50
CA VAL A 55 -7.83 -12.79 -2.99
C VAL A 55 -6.60 -12.96 -3.88
N ALA A 56 -6.41 -12.05 -4.83
CA ALA A 56 -5.23 -12.05 -5.70
C ALA A 56 -3.92 -11.78 -4.92
N PHE A 57 -3.99 -11.01 -3.84
CA PHE A 57 -2.89 -10.83 -2.88
C PHE A 57 -2.52 -12.16 -2.22
N TYR A 58 -3.50 -12.90 -1.70
CA TYR A 58 -3.25 -14.18 -1.05
C TYR A 58 -2.63 -15.21 -2.00
N ASP A 59 -3.12 -15.28 -3.24
CA ASP A 59 -2.55 -16.15 -4.27
C ASP A 59 -1.12 -15.76 -4.64
N CYS A 60 -0.84 -14.45 -4.76
CA CYS A 60 0.52 -13.95 -4.97
C CYS A 60 1.46 -14.37 -3.83
N CYS A 61 1.02 -14.24 -2.58
CA CYS A 61 1.77 -14.68 -1.41
C CYS A 61 2.05 -16.19 -1.47
N ARG A 62 1.01 -17.00 -1.72
CA ARG A 62 1.14 -18.47 -1.78
C ARG A 62 2.18 -18.91 -2.82
N ILE A 63 2.16 -18.32 -4.02
CA ILE A 63 3.12 -18.68 -5.07
C ILE A 63 4.51 -18.12 -4.74
N SER A 64 4.62 -16.85 -4.39
CA SER A 64 5.90 -16.17 -4.14
C SER A 64 6.67 -16.77 -2.97
N CYS A 65 5.99 -17.11 -1.88
CA CYS A 65 6.63 -17.69 -0.71
C CYS A 65 7.18 -19.10 -0.95
N ASN A 66 6.51 -19.90 -1.80
CA ASN A 66 6.90 -21.29 -2.07
C ASN A 66 7.84 -21.43 -3.27
N MET A 67 7.65 -20.61 -4.31
CA MET A 67 8.37 -20.71 -5.59
C MET A 67 9.38 -19.57 -5.82
N GLY A 68 9.33 -18.50 -5.02
CA GLY A 68 10.20 -17.33 -5.16
C GLY A 68 9.87 -16.41 -6.35
N SER A 69 8.68 -16.55 -6.94
CA SER A 69 8.20 -15.73 -8.07
C SER A 69 6.68 -15.55 -7.97
N PRO A 70 6.10 -14.38 -8.32
CA PRO A 70 6.76 -13.19 -8.87
C PRO A 70 7.59 -12.37 -7.85
N CYS A 71 7.40 -12.59 -6.55
CA CYS A 71 8.10 -11.84 -5.51
C CYS A 71 9.14 -12.72 -4.79
N LYS A 72 10.30 -12.14 -4.49
CA LYS A 72 11.38 -12.82 -3.74
C LYS A 72 11.98 -11.89 -2.71
N ALA A 73 12.25 -12.42 -1.51
CA ALA A 73 13.13 -11.77 -0.55
C ALA A 73 14.59 -12.04 -0.98
N VAL A 74 15.26 -10.99 -1.47
CA VAL A 74 16.69 -11.06 -1.87
C VAL A 74 17.59 -11.00 -0.65
#